data_AF-A0A7X6HT59-F1
#
_entry.id   AF-A0A7X6HT59-F1
#
_cell.length_a   1.000
_cell.length_b   1.000
_cell.length_c   1.000
_cell.angle_alpha   90.00
_cell.angle_beta   90.00
_cell.angle_gamma   90.00
#
_symmetry.space_group_name_H-M   'P 1'
#
loop_
_entity.id
_entity.type
_entity.pdbx_description
1 polymer ?
#
loop_
_entity_poly.entity_id
_entity_poly.type
_entity_poly.pdbx_seq_one_letter_code
_entity_poly.pdbx_strand_id
1 'polypeptide(L)'
;MPECPVCCTEYIAESVEFCSTCGWDLTPYPQRSRVTKAYLKQEQNRLNWARQMWEFASTQQSWETKFDKLQEQLQQGAIERSYLQSQLEWVLYRLEQLNPESIANTLQRIEEKIGAMPDSSPAISEVGMDYRQLTKQLETGKWRKADEHTWEILLQISLREEEGWLTAADIDSLPCTDLRTIDRLWQQYSNGRFGWSIQQQIWESVAGNYTELCDRVGWRVKDNWKYYDELPSTQM
;
A
#
# COMPACT_ATOMS: atom_id res chain seq x y z
N MET A 1 -60.70 -22.11 -34.52
CA MET A 1 -60.52 -22.76 -33.20
C MET A 1 -60.76 -21.70 -32.13
N PRO A 2 -61.21 -22.04 -30.92
CA PRO A 2 -61.36 -21.03 -29.87
C PRO A 2 -59.98 -20.53 -29.40
N GLU A 3 -59.91 -19.24 -29.10
CA GLU A 3 -58.68 -18.57 -28.65
C GLU A 3 -58.84 -18.10 -27.19
N CYS A 4 -57.73 -18.14 -26.45
CA CYS A 4 -57.70 -17.59 -25.10
C CYS A 4 -57.97 -16.08 -25.15
N PRO A 5 -58.93 -15.54 -24.38
CA PRO A 5 -59.28 -14.12 -24.43
C PRO A 5 -58.20 -13.17 -23.88
N VAL A 6 -57.16 -13.72 -23.24
CA VAL A 6 -56.07 -12.95 -22.63
C VAL A 6 -54.83 -12.91 -23.52
N CYS A 7 -54.38 -14.05 -24.03
CA CYS A 7 -53.11 -14.17 -24.75
C CYS A 7 -53.28 -14.65 -26.20
N CYS A 8 -54.52 -14.79 -26.67
CA CYS A 8 -54.90 -15.23 -28.02
C CYS A 8 -54.31 -16.58 -28.45
N THR A 9 -53.84 -17.40 -27.49
CA THR A 9 -53.37 -18.76 -27.80
C THR A 9 -54.56 -19.64 -28.16
N GLU A 10 -54.50 -20.29 -29.32
CA GLU A 10 -55.49 -21.27 -29.76
C GLU A 10 -55.53 -22.49 -28.83
N TYR A 11 -56.73 -22.99 -28.54
CA TYR A 11 -56.92 -24.19 -27.72
C TYR A 11 -58.07 -25.06 -28.24
N ILE A 12 -58.16 -26.29 -27.72
CA ILE A 12 -59.25 -27.23 -28.01
C ILE A 12 -60.23 -27.18 -26.84
N ALA A 13 -61.48 -26.77 -27.09
CA ALA A 13 -62.48 -26.49 -26.06
C ALA A 13 -62.90 -27.69 -25.20
N GLU A 14 -62.65 -28.91 -25.65
CA GLU A 14 -63.08 -30.14 -24.96
C GLU A 14 -61.99 -30.76 -24.05
N SER A 15 -60.77 -30.20 -24.02
CA SER A 15 -59.63 -30.88 -23.39
C SER A 15 -58.84 -30.06 -22.38
N VAL A 16 -59.12 -28.77 -22.16
CA VAL A 16 -58.27 -27.93 -21.29
C VAL A 16 -59.08 -26.91 -20.48
N GLU A 17 -58.92 -26.93 -19.16
CA GLU A 17 -59.55 -25.98 -18.22
C GLU A 17 -58.76 -24.66 -18.09
N PHE A 18 -57.45 -24.68 -18.37
CA PHE A 18 -56.56 -23.50 -18.26
C PHE A 18 -55.72 -23.30 -19.52
N CYS A 19 -55.46 -22.05 -19.90
CA CYS A 19 -54.59 -21.74 -21.03
C CYS A 19 -53.13 -22.16 -20.75
N SER A 20 -52.48 -22.84 -21.69
CA SER A 20 -51.08 -23.28 -21.57
C SER A 20 -50.06 -22.15 -21.55
N THR A 21 -50.39 -21.01 -22.16
CA THR A 21 -49.46 -19.87 -22.32
C THR A 21 -49.53 -18.90 -21.16
N CYS A 22 -50.74 -18.57 -20.68
CA CYS A 22 -50.94 -17.57 -19.63
C CYS A 22 -51.63 -18.10 -18.37
N GLY A 23 -52.08 -19.35 -18.33
CA GLY A 23 -52.75 -19.94 -17.17
C GLY A 23 -54.20 -19.48 -16.92
N TRP A 24 -54.81 -18.76 -17.87
CA TRP A 24 -56.19 -18.26 -17.74
C TRP A 24 -57.22 -19.38 -17.70
N ASP A 25 -58.22 -19.28 -16.81
CA ASP A 25 -59.36 -20.21 -16.69
C ASP A 25 -60.32 -20.08 -17.90
N LEU A 26 -60.33 -21.11 -18.75
CA LEU A 26 -61.09 -21.18 -20.02
C LEU A 26 -62.54 -21.66 -19.83
N THR A 27 -62.96 -22.00 -18.62
CA THR A 27 -64.28 -22.57 -18.37
C THR A 27 -65.39 -21.55 -18.72
N PRO A 28 -66.35 -21.91 -19.60
CA PRO A 28 -67.37 -20.97 -20.06
C PRO A 28 -68.38 -20.62 -18.96
N TYR A 29 -68.98 -19.42 -19.06
CA TYR A 29 -69.99 -18.98 -18.10
C TYR A 29 -71.25 -19.86 -18.15
N PRO A 30 -71.85 -20.22 -17.00
CA PRO A 30 -73.09 -20.99 -16.99
C PRO A 30 -74.23 -20.19 -17.65
N GLN A 31 -74.96 -20.83 -18.56
CA GLN A 31 -76.02 -20.20 -19.37
C GLN A 31 -77.23 -19.67 -18.58
N ARG A 32 -77.35 -20.00 -17.29
CA ARG A 32 -78.40 -19.49 -16.40
C ARG A 32 -77.76 -18.76 -15.22
N SER A 33 -78.14 -17.49 -15.03
CA SER A 33 -77.64 -16.55 -14.04
C SER A 33 -78.02 -16.87 -12.58
N ARG A 34 -77.80 -18.11 -12.13
CA ARG A 34 -77.82 -18.43 -10.70
C ARG A 34 -76.39 -18.33 -10.17
N VAL A 35 -76.19 -17.43 -9.21
CA VAL A 35 -74.94 -17.33 -8.46
C VAL A 35 -74.77 -18.61 -7.64
N THR A 36 -73.99 -19.55 -8.17
CA THR A 36 -73.63 -20.79 -7.48
C THR A 36 -72.28 -20.64 -6.78
N LYS A 37 -71.97 -21.50 -5.81
CA LYS A 37 -70.65 -21.53 -5.17
C LYS A 37 -69.52 -21.79 -6.18
N ALA A 38 -69.79 -22.58 -7.22
CA ALA A 38 -68.85 -22.84 -8.32
C ALA A 38 -68.54 -21.56 -9.12
N TYR A 39 -69.56 -20.78 -9.47
CA TYR A 39 -69.40 -19.49 -10.14
C TYR A 39 -68.53 -18.52 -9.32
N LEU A 40 -68.81 -18.37 -8.02
CA LEU A 40 -68.02 -17.49 -7.15
C LEU A 40 -66.55 -17.96 -7.04
N LYS A 41 -66.32 -19.28 -7.00
CA LYS A 41 -64.97 -19.84 -6.96
C LYS A 41 -64.20 -19.57 -8.25
N GLN A 42 -64.88 -19.66 -9.40
CA GLN A 42 -64.30 -19.34 -10.71
C GLN A 42 -63.89 -17.87 -10.81
N GLU A 43 -64.77 -16.95 -10.40
CA GLU A 43 -64.47 -15.51 -10.39
C GLU A 43 -63.32 -15.19 -9.43
N GLN A 44 -63.25 -15.83 -8.26
CA GLN A 44 -62.13 -15.67 -7.35
C GLN A 44 -60.80 -16.12 -7.97
N ASN A 45 -60.80 -17.23 -8.71
CA ASN A 45 -59.61 -17.72 -9.40
C ASN A 45 -59.15 -16.73 -10.47
N ARG A 46 -60.07 -16.18 -11.27
CA ARG A 46 -59.76 -15.16 -12.29
C ARG A 46 -59.26 -13.85 -11.68
N LEU A 47 -59.85 -13.40 -10.57
CA LEU A 47 -59.37 -12.22 -9.84
C LEU A 47 -57.99 -12.44 -9.23
N ASN A 48 -57.72 -13.62 -8.67
CA ASN A 48 -56.40 -13.96 -8.14
C ASN A 48 -55.34 -14.01 -9.25
N TRP A 49 -55.66 -14.63 -10.38
CA TRP A 49 -54.81 -14.63 -11.57
C TRP A 49 -54.53 -13.20 -12.06
N ALA A 50 -55.56 -12.34 -12.13
CA ALA A 50 -55.39 -10.96 -12.59
C ALA A 50 -54.48 -10.15 -11.65
N ARG A 51 -54.57 -10.37 -10.32
CA ARG A 51 -53.65 -9.77 -9.35
C ARG A 51 -52.22 -10.23 -9.56
N GLN A 52 -51.99 -11.53 -9.74
CA GLN A 52 -50.65 -12.07 -9.98
C GLN A 52 -50.04 -11.53 -11.28
N MET A 53 -50.83 -11.46 -12.35
CA MET A 53 -50.37 -10.89 -13.62
C MET A 53 -50.09 -9.41 -13.53
N TRP A 54 -50.89 -8.66 -12.77
CA TRP A 54 -50.63 -7.26 -12.48
C TRP A 54 -49.32 -7.07 -11.69
N GLU A 55 -49.08 -7.90 -10.68
CA GLU A 55 -47.83 -7.90 -9.93
C GLU A 55 -46.63 -8.22 -10.83
N PHE A 56 -46.73 -9.25 -11.69
CA PHE A 56 -45.69 -9.60 -12.65
C PHE A 56 -45.40 -8.45 -13.64
N ALA A 57 -46.44 -7.86 -14.22
CA ALA A 57 -46.31 -6.72 -15.14
C ALA A 57 -45.68 -5.50 -14.44
N SER A 58 -46.04 -5.23 -13.18
CA SER A 58 -45.40 -4.17 -12.39
C SER A 58 -43.92 -4.44 -12.11
N THR A 59 -43.53 -5.71 -12.01
CA THR A 59 -42.12 -6.12 -11.88
C THR A 59 -41.35 -5.94 -13.19
N GLN A 60 -42.01 -6.05 -14.35
CA GLN A 60 -41.42 -5.81 -15.67
C GLN A 60 -40.87 -4.39 -15.81
N GLN A 61 -41.53 -3.40 -15.24
CA GLN A 61 -41.05 -2.01 -15.19
C GLN A 61 -39.73 -1.87 -14.41
N SER A 62 -39.50 -2.71 -13.39
CA SER A 62 -38.20 -2.76 -12.69
C SER A 62 -37.09 -3.32 -13.59
N TRP A 63 -37.39 -4.28 -14.47
CA TRP A 63 -36.40 -4.83 -15.40
C TRP A 63 -35.95 -3.83 -16.46
N GLU A 64 -36.84 -2.95 -16.94
CA GLU A 64 -36.49 -1.85 -17.83
C GLU A 64 -35.46 -0.91 -17.18
N THR A 65 -35.72 -0.47 -15.94
CA THR A 65 -34.76 0.39 -15.22
C THR A 65 -33.41 -0.29 -14.95
N LYS A 66 -33.41 -1.61 -14.68
CA LYS A 66 -32.17 -2.38 -14.53
C LYS A 66 -31.42 -2.50 -15.85
N PHE A 67 -32.14 -2.68 -16.95
CA PHE A 67 -31.56 -2.75 -18.28
C PHE A 67 -30.93 -1.40 -18.67
N ASP A 68 -31.64 -0.30 -18.47
CA ASP A 68 -31.12 1.06 -18.70
C ASP A 68 -29.86 1.32 -17.88
N LYS A 69 -29.88 0.93 -16.60
CA LYS A 69 -28.71 1.06 -15.72
C LYS A 69 -27.52 0.22 -16.20
N LEU A 70 -27.75 -1.01 -16.64
CA LEU A 70 -26.69 -1.86 -17.19
C LEU A 70 -26.14 -1.29 -18.50
N GLN A 71 -27.00 -0.75 -19.35
CA GLN A 71 -26.61 -0.11 -20.60
C GLN A 71 -25.76 1.14 -20.33
N GLU A 72 -26.15 1.97 -19.35
CA GLU A 72 -25.37 3.12 -18.90
C GLU A 72 -24.00 2.69 -18.37
N GLN A 73 -23.94 1.66 -17.53
CA GLN A 73 -22.67 1.13 -17.01
C GLN A 73 -21.75 0.62 -18.13
N LEU A 74 -22.31 -0.09 -19.13
CA LEU A 74 -21.55 -0.54 -20.28
C LEU A 74 -21.00 0.63 -21.10
N GLN A 75 -21.79 1.69 -21.29
CA GLN A 75 -21.36 2.90 -21.98
C GLN A 75 -20.27 3.64 -21.20
N GLN A 76 -20.43 3.80 -19.89
CA GLN A 76 -19.43 4.42 -19.02
C GLN A 76 -18.12 3.64 -19.05
N GLY A 77 -18.17 2.31 -18.95
CA GLY A 77 -16.99 1.46 -19.05
C GLY A 77 -16.34 1.48 -20.46
N ALA A 78 -17.09 1.76 -21.52
CA ALA A 78 -16.50 1.98 -22.85
C ALA A 78 -15.75 3.32 -22.92
N ILE A 79 -16.32 4.38 -22.37
CA ILE A 79 -15.68 5.71 -22.30
C ILE A 79 -14.40 5.66 -21.47
N GLU A 80 -14.45 5.04 -20.29
CA GLU A 80 -13.28 4.92 -19.41
C GLU A 80 -12.15 4.11 -20.07
N ARG A 81 -12.48 2.99 -20.73
CA ARG A 81 -11.49 2.22 -21.50
C ARG A 81 -10.86 3.03 -22.62
N SER A 82 -11.65 3.79 -23.37
CA SER A 82 -11.12 4.67 -24.42
C SER A 82 -10.18 5.73 -23.84
N TYR A 83 -10.53 6.30 -22.69
CA TYR A 83 -9.71 7.31 -22.02
C TYR A 83 -8.37 6.71 -21.55
N LEU A 84 -8.41 5.55 -20.88
CA LEU A 84 -7.21 4.84 -20.45
C LEU A 84 -6.32 4.44 -21.63
N GLN A 85 -6.92 4.02 -22.74
CA GLN A 85 -6.18 3.70 -23.96
C GLN A 85 -5.42 4.93 -24.48
N SER A 86 -6.06 6.09 -24.54
CA SER A 86 -5.40 7.34 -24.93
C SER A 86 -4.29 7.76 -23.95
N GLN A 87 -4.47 7.55 -22.63
CA GLN A 87 -3.40 7.81 -21.66
C GLN A 87 -2.19 6.89 -21.89
N LEU A 88 -2.43 5.59 -22.13
CA LEU A 88 -1.37 4.62 -22.40
C LEU A 88 -0.59 4.99 -23.67
N GLU A 89 -1.29 5.38 -24.74
CA GLU A 89 -0.65 5.85 -25.98
C GLU A 89 0.27 7.05 -25.72
N TRP A 90 -0.15 8.01 -24.90
CA TRP A 90 0.70 9.16 -24.54
C TRP A 90 1.94 8.75 -23.75
N VAL A 91 1.80 7.83 -22.79
CA VAL A 91 2.94 7.31 -22.01
C VAL A 91 3.91 6.55 -22.92
N LEU A 92 3.40 5.70 -23.81
CA LEU A 92 4.21 4.96 -24.78
C LEU A 92 4.98 5.92 -25.69
N TYR A 93 4.32 6.93 -26.25
CA TYR A 93 4.98 7.96 -27.04
C TYR A 93 6.08 8.66 -26.24
N ARG A 94 5.82 9.04 -24.99
CA ARG A 94 6.83 9.68 -24.14
C ARG A 94 8.03 8.77 -23.87
N LEU A 95 7.81 7.47 -23.67
CA LEU A 95 8.87 6.48 -23.47
C LEU A 95 9.69 6.28 -24.75
N GLU A 96 9.07 6.27 -25.92
CA GLU A 96 9.78 6.20 -27.22
C GLU A 96 10.67 7.42 -27.47
N GLN A 97 10.27 8.60 -26.97
CA GLN A 97 11.09 9.81 -27.06
C GLN A 97 12.27 9.82 -26.08
N LEU A 98 12.31 8.93 -25.09
CA LEU A 98 13.47 8.80 -24.22
C LEU A 98 14.58 8.06 -24.96
N ASN A 99 15.70 8.74 -25.23
CA ASN A 99 16.89 8.10 -25.76
C ASN A 99 17.65 7.40 -24.62
N PRO A 100 17.65 6.05 -24.54
CA PRO A 100 18.28 5.33 -23.44
C PRO A 100 19.79 5.52 -23.42
N GLU A 101 20.43 5.70 -24.58
CA GLU A 101 21.87 5.98 -24.67
C GLU A 101 22.20 7.37 -24.13
N SER A 102 21.34 8.36 -24.35
CA SER A 102 21.52 9.70 -23.77
C SER A 102 21.39 9.67 -22.25
N ILE A 103 20.43 8.89 -21.72
CA ILE A 103 20.27 8.68 -20.29
C ILE A 103 21.48 7.94 -19.72
N ALA A 104 21.90 6.84 -20.35
CA ALA A 104 23.07 6.07 -19.93
C ALA A 104 24.35 6.90 -19.95
N ASN A 105 24.59 7.69 -21.01
CA ASN A 105 25.74 8.59 -21.10
C ASN A 105 25.67 9.70 -20.04
N THR A 106 24.47 10.21 -19.74
CA THR A 106 24.29 11.20 -18.66
C THR A 106 24.55 10.58 -17.30
N LEU A 107 24.05 9.37 -17.04
CA LEU A 107 24.29 8.62 -15.81
C LEU A 107 25.77 8.30 -15.64
N GLN A 108 26.43 7.79 -16.68
CA GLN A 108 27.86 7.52 -16.67
C GLN A 108 28.67 8.79 -16.39
N ARG A 109 28.33 9.93 -17.00
CA ARG A 109 28.99 11.22 -16.72
C ARG A 109 28.73 11.71 -15.29
N ILE A 110 27.59 11.39 -14.71
CA ILE A 110 27.28 11.70 -13.31
C ILE A 110 28.10 10.79 -12.39
N GLU A 111 28.16 9.49 -12.68
CA GLU A 111 28.97 8.51 -11.94
C GLU A 111 30.46 8.84 -12.00
N GLU A 112 30.97 9.20 -13.17
CA GLU A 112 32.34 9.69 -13.36
C GLU A 112 32.59 10.98 -12.58
N LYS A 113 31.63 11.91 -12.55
CA LYS A 113 31.73 13.12 -11.73
C LYS A 113 31.66 12.84 -10.24
N ILE A 114 30.85 11.88 -9.80
CA ILE A 114 30.76 11.44 -8.39
C ILE A 114 32.07 10.76 -8.00
N GLY A 115 32.64 9.91 -8.86
CA GLY A 115 33.92 9.23 -8.61
C GLY A 115 35.16 10.11 -8.73
N ALA A 116 35.09 11.20 -9.52
CA ALA A 116 36.17 12.19 -9.67
C ALA A 116 36.06 13.38 -8.70
N MET A 117 34.96 13.47 -7.93
CA MET A 117 34.91 14.36 -6.79
C MET A 117 35.85 13.81 -5.71
N PRO A 118 36.75 14.62 -5.13
CA PRO A 118 37.44 14.20 -3.92
C PRO A 118 36.37 13.81 -2.90
N ASP A 119 36.61 12.72 -2.16
CA ASP A 119 35.73 12.12 -1.12
C ASP A 119 35.37 13.10 0.03
N SER A 120 35.72 14.38 -0.10
CA SER A 120 35.17 15.51 0.64
C SER A 120 33.75 15.85 0.19
N SER A 121 32.86 14.87 0.10
CA SER A 121 31.43 15.19 0.25
C SER A 121 31.31 15.82 1.63
N PRO A 122 30.91 17.11 1.77
CA PRO A 122 30.73 17.65 3.10
C PRO A 122 29.72 16.77 3.82
N ALA A 123 30.19 16.17 4.91
CA ALA A 123 29.38 15.46 5.85
C ALA A 123 28.15 16.34 6.16
N ILE A 124 26.97 15.85 5.81
CA ILE A 124 25.75 16.66 5.84
C ILE A 124 25.33 16.78 7.30
N SER A 125 25.08 18.00 7.75
CA SER A 125 24.62 18.30 9.09
C SER A 125 23.33 19.12 9.01
N GLU A 126 22.36 18.80 9.85
CA GLU A 126 21.14 19.59 10.01
C GLU A 126 21.41 20.87 10.81
N VAL A 127 22.39 20.81 11.72
CA VAL A 127 22.77 21.90 12.63
C VAL A 127 24.03 22.65 12.18
N GLY A 128 24.58 22.34 11.01
CA GLY A 128 25.78 22.97 10.46
C GLY A 128 27.10 22.52 11.10
N MET A 129 27.12 21.34 11.71
CA MET A 129 28.29 20.72 12.33
C MET A 129 29.38 20.36 11.30
N ASP A 130 30.63 20.63 11.68
CA ASP A 130 31.80 20.37 10.84
C ASP A 130 32.51 19.06 11.22
N TYR A 131 32.26 18.02 10.44
CA TYR A 131 32.86 16.70 10.67
C TYR A 131 34.25 16.50 10.06
N ARG A 132 34.86 17.51 9.42
CA ARG A 132 36.16 17.34 8.72
C ARG A 132 37.25 16.79 9.63
N GLN A 133 37.25 17.20 10.89
CA GLN A 133 38.22 16.74 11.88
C GLN A 133 37.98 15.27 12.24
N LEU A 134 36.73 14.87 12.47
CA LEU A 134 36.33 13.48 12.69
C LEU A 134 36.74 12.60 11.50
N THR A 135 36.41 13.03 10.28
CA THR A 135 36.79 12.35 9.03
C THR A 135 38.29 12.08 8.98
N LYS A 136 39.12 13.10 9.24
CA LYS A 136 40.59 12.98 9.22
C LYS A 136 41.11 12.03 10.30
N GLN A 137 40.52 12.04 11.50
CA GLN A 137 40.91 11.13 12.58
C GLN A 137 40.58 9.68 12.22
N LEU A 138 39.40 9.42 11.65
CA LEU A 138 38.96 8.11 11.19
C LEU A 138 39.82 7.60 10.01
N GLU A 139 40.05 8.44 9.01
CA GLU A 139 40.89 8.12 7.85
C GLU A 139 42.33 7.76 8.25
N THR A 140 42.87 8.45 9.27
CA THR A 140 44.21 8.16 9.81
C THR A 140 44.24 7.05 10.86
N GLY A 141 43.13 6.34 11.09
CA GLY A 141 43.04 5.22 12.02
C GLY A 141 43.25 5.60 13.49
N LYS A 142 43.01 6.86 13.86
CA LYS A 142 43.16 7.37 15.23
C LYS A 142 41.86 7.14 16.02
N TRP A 143 41.46 5.88 16.14
CA TRP A 143 40.16 5.46 16.69
C TRP A 143 39.81 6.11 18.02
N ARG A 144 40.74 6.15 18.96
CA ARG A 144 40.55 6.79 20.28
C ARG A 144 40.21 8.28 20.19
N LYS A 145 40.95 9.00 19.35
CA LYS A 145 40.70 10.43 19.15
C LYS A 145 39.39 10.67 18.40
N ALA A 146 39.04 9.77 17.49
CA ALA A 146 37.77 9.84 16.78
C ALA A 146 36.58 9.57 17.71
N ASP A 147 36.72 8.64 18.66
CA ASP A 147 35.70 8.36 19.68
C ASP A 147 35.52 9.54 20.63
N GLU A 148 36.62 10.07 21.20
CA GLU A 148 36.62 11.29 22.03
C GLU A 148 35.95 12.47 21.28
N HIS A 149 36.31 12.66 20.01
CA HIS A 149 35.74 13.74 19.21
C HIS A 149 34.28 13.49 18.79
N THR A 150 33.88 12.23 18.62
CA THR A 150 32.46 11.87 18.41
C THR A 150 31.63 12.25 19.64
N TRP A 151 32.16 12.01 20.84
CA TRP A 151 31.52 12.45 22.08
C TRP A 151 31.40 13.97 22.18
N GLU A 152 32.46 14.71 21.85
CA GLU A 152 32.43 16.18 21.80
C GLU A 152 31.35 16.69 20.82
N ILE A 153 31.26 16.09 19.64
CA ILE A 153 30.24 16.42 18.63
C ILE A 153 28.83 16.17 19.18
N LEU A 154 28.59 15.03 19.84
CA LEU A 154 27.29 14.72 20.44
C LEU A 154 26.86 15.75 21.49
N LEU A 155 27.80 16.21 22.31
CA LEU A 155 27.57 17.28 23.26
C LEU A 155 27.26 18.61 22.55
N GLN A 156 27.97 18.93 21.47
CA GLN A 156 27.73 20.14 20.69
C GLN A 156 26.36 20.17 20.01
N ILE A 157 25.97 19.09 19.32
CA ILE A 157 24.69 19.05 18.61
C ILE A 157 23.49 18.98 19.57
N SER A 158 23.71 18.65 20.84
CA SER A 158 22.70 18.65 21.91
C SER A 158 22.75 19.89 22.81
N LEU A 159 23.69 20.82 22.59
CA LEU A 159 23.90 22.02 23.41
C LEU A 159 24.19 21.68 24.89
N ARG A 160 25.03 20.66 25.11
CA ARG A 160 25.38 20.10 26.44
C ARG A 160 26.89 20.10 26.70
N GLU A 161 27.64 20.95 26.01
CA GLU A 161 29.11 21.00 26.10
C GLU A 161 29.60 21.29 27.52
N GLU A 162 28.90 22.16 28.26
CA GLU A 162 29.28 22.51 29.63
C GLU A 162 28.93 21.43 30.65
N GLU A 163 27.84 20.68 30.42
CA GLU A 163 27.43 19.58 31.27
C GLU A 163 28.34 18.36 31.11
N GLY A 164 28.73 18.06 29.86
CA GLY A 164 29.61 16.92 29.56
C GLY A 164 28.93 15.55 29.64
N TRP A 165 27.59 15.51 29.69
CA TRP A 165 26.78 14.29 29.68
C TRP A 165 25.41 14.54 29.03
N LEU A 166 24.76 13.46 28.58
CA LEU A 166 23.44 13.49 27.92
C LEU A 166 22.37 12.80 28.77
N THR A 167 21.19 13.39 28.85
CA THR A 167 19.97 12.73 29.33
C THR A 167 19.33 11.88 28.21
N ALA A 168 18.38 11.01 28.57
CA ALA A 168 17.56 10.31 27.57
C ALA A 168 16.78 11.29 26.66
N ALA A 169 16.29 12.40 27.20
CA ALA A 169 15.60 13.42 26.42
C ALA A 169 16.54 14.12 25.42
N ASP A 170 17.79 14.36 25.81
CA ASP A 170 18.80 14.93 24.90
C ASP A 170 19.06 13.95 23.74
N ILE A 171 19.20 12.65 24.03
CA ILE A 171 19.39 11.59 23.03
C ILE A 171 18.21 11.52 22.07
N ASP A 172 16.97 11.56 22.58
CA ASP A 172 15.75 11.52 21.75
C ASP A 172 15.63 12.75 20.82
N SER A 173 16.29 13.85 21.17
CA SER A 173 16.28 15.10 20.40
C SER A 173 17.43 15.26 19.39
N LEU A 174 18.36 14.29 19.34
CA LEU A 174 19.53 14.38 18.47
C LEU A 174 19.13 14.43 16.97
N PRO A 175 19.72 15.33 16.16
CA PRO A 175 19.39 15.43 14.76
C PRO A 175 19.70 14.15 13.99
N CYS A 176 18.69 13.60 13.31
CA CYS A 176 18.82 12.33 12.60
C CYS A 176 19.87 12.38 11.48
N THR A 177 20.01 13.53 10.82
CA THR A 177 20.99 13.73 9.75
C THR A 177 22.42 13.59 10.28
N ASP A 178 22.70 14.24 11.40
CA ASP A 178 23.99 14.24 12.08
C ASP A 178 24.36 12.85 12.60
N LEU A 179 23.40 12.14 13.22
CA LEU A 179 23.61 10.75 13.66
C LEU A 179 23.96 9.83 12.49
N ARG A 180 23.24 9.92 11.37
CA ARG A 180 23.52 9.13 10.17
C ARG A 180 24.88 9.47 9.57
N THR A 181 25.27 10.75 9.60
CA THR A 181 26.56 11.20 9.10
C THR A 181 27.71 10.62 9.93
N ILE A 182 27.62 10.68 11.26
CA ILE A 182 28.61 10.07 12.16
C ILE A 182 28.71 8.56 11.91
N ASP A 183 27.58 7.86 11.90
CA ASP A 183 27.53 6.41 11.70
C ASP A 183 28.14 6.00 10.35
N ARG A 184 27.83 6.73 9.27
CA ARG A 184 28.39 6.48 7.93
C ARG A 184 29.91 6.67 7.92
N LEU A 185 30.44 7.71 8.57
CA LEU A 185 31.87 7.96 8.64
C LEU A 185 32.59 6.81 9.37
N TRP A 186 32.06 6.37 10.52
CA TRP A 186 32.60 5.24 11.26
C TRP A 186 32.59 3.95 10.43
N GLN A 187 31.49 3.65 9.74
CA GLN A 187 31.41 2.48 8.87
C GLN A 187 32.40 2.55 7.70
N GLN A 188 32.47 3.69 7.01
CA GLN A 188 33.32 3.87 5.82
C GLN A 188 34.79 3.62 6.14
N TYR A 189 35.33 4.28 7.15
CA TYR A 189 36.76 4.20 7.45
C TYR A 189 37.14 2.95 8.24
N SER A 190 36.18 2.28 8.89
CA SER A 190 36.42 1.03 9.60
C SER A 190 36.24 -0.22 8.72
N ASN A 191 35.94 -0.07 7.43
CA ASN A 191 35.51 -1.16 6.54
C ASN A 191 34.30 -1.94 7.12
N GLY A 192 33.31 -1.21 7.61
CA GLY A 192 32.06 -1.75 8.15
C GLY A 192 32.21 -2.47 9.49
N ARG A 193 33.27 -2.21 10.26
CA ARG A 193 33.48 -2.84 11.57
C ARG A 193 32.90 -2.04 12.73
N PHE A 194 32.83 -0.72 12.60
CA PHE A 194 32.40 0.21 13.65
C PHE A 194 31.22 1.06 13.16
N GLY A 195 30.40 1.50 14.11
CA GLY A 195 29.18 2.28 13.87
C GLY A 195 28.04 1.82 14.79
N TRP A 196 27.10 2.73 15.07
CA TRP A 196 25.88 2.41 15.81
C TRP A 196 24.99 1.43 15.06
N SER A 197 24.95 1.49 13.74
CA SER A 197 24.23 0.49 12.93
C SER A 197 24.80 -0.91 13.11
N ILE A 198 26.13 -1.04 13.26
CA ILE A 198 26.79 -2.31 13.57
C ILE A 198 26.45 -2.77 14.99
N GLN A 199 26.50 -1.86 15.98
CA GLN A 199 26.09 -2.17 17.35
C GLN A 199 24.62 -2.60 17.43
N GLN A 200 23.73 -1.96 16.67
CA GLN A 200 22.32 -2.31 16.56
C GLN A 200 22.13 -3.71 15.97
N GLN A 201 22.86 -4.06 14.90
CA GLN A 201 22.80 -5.41 14.32
C GLN A 201 23.24 -6.48 15.33
N ILE A 202 24.28 -6.20 16.12
CA ILE A 202 24.73 -7.11 17.18
C ILE A 202 23.64 -7.23 18.25
N TRP A 203 23.08 -6.11 18.71
CA TRP A 203 22.00 -6.06 19.69
C TRP A 203 20.79 -6.92 19.28
N GLU A 204 20.36 -6.80 18.03
CA GLU A 204 19.27 -7.61 17.46
C GLU A 204 19.66 -9.10 17.41
N SER A 205 20.91 -9.42 17.04
CA SER A 205 21.39 -10.80 16.95
C SER A 205 21.43 -11.53 18.31
N VAL A 206 21.56 -10.79 19.41
CA VAL A 206 21.56 -11.32 20.79
C VAL A 206 20.20 -11.15 21.47
N ALA A 207 19.14 -10.89 20.69
CA ALA A 207 17.76 -10.73 21.17
C ALA A 207 17.61 -9.69 22.31
N GLY A 208 18.41 -8.61 22.25
CA GLY A 208 18.39 -7.56 23.27
C GLY A 208 19.07 -7.93 24.59
N ASN A 209 19.92 -8.96 24.61
CA ASN A 209 20.74 -9.25 25.77
C ASN A 209 21.95 -8.30 25.86
N TYR A 210 21.88 -7.34 26.79
CA TYR A 210 22.94 -6.34 26.99
C TYR A 210 24.29 -6.94 27.40
N THR A 211 24.30 -8.00 28.21
CA THR A 211 25.57 -8.63 28.60
C THR A 211 26.25 -9.27 27.40
N GLU A 212 25.49 -10.00 26.57
CA GLU A 212 26.04 -10.61 25.35
C GLU A 212 26.47 -9.56 24.32
N LEU A 213 25.74 -8.44 24.20
CA LEU A 213 26.18 -7.31 23.38
C LEU A 213 27.57 -6.83 23.83
N CYS A 214 27.73 -6.52 25.12
CA CYS A 214 28.99 -6.03 25.69
C CYS A 214 30.16 -7.01 25.49
N ASP A 215 29.89 -8.32 25.59
CA ASP A 215 30.89 -9.36 25.32
C ASP A 215 31.27 -9.41 23.83
N ARG A 216 30.30 -9.26 22.92
CA ARG A 216 30.53 -9.28 21.46
C ARG A 216 31.29 -8.06 20.96
N VAL A 217 31.02 -6.88 21.50
CA VAL A 217 31.75 -5.65 21.15
C VAL A 217 33.08 -5.51 21.90
N GLY A 218 33.31 -6.35 22.92
CA GLY A 218 34.60 -6.45 23.62
C GLY A 218 34.78 -5.49 24.80
N TRP A 219 33.69 -4.89 25.30
CA TRP A 219 33.70 -3.99 26.47
C TRP A 219 33.90 -4.73 27.79
N ARG A 220 33.67 -6.06 27.81
CA ARG A 220 33.90 -6.94 28.96
C ARG A 220 34.77 -8.12 28.60
N VAL A 221 35.52 -8.62 29.58
CA VAL A 221 36.26 -9.88 29.51
C VAL A 221 36.04 -10.65 30.81
N LYS A 222 35.49 -11.87 30.72
CA LYS A 222 35.22 -12.74 31.88
C LYS A 222 34.47 -12.00 32.99
N ASP A 223 33.37 -11.33 32.63
CA ASP A 223 32.53 -10.53 33.53
C ASP A 223 33.15 -9.27 34.14
N ASN A 224 34.38 -8.93 33.76
CA ASN A 224 35.02 -7.69 34.20
C ASN A 224 34.89 -6.62 33.10
N TRP A 225 34.41 -5.44 33.50
CA TRP A 225 34.38 -4.26 32.65
C TRP A 225 35.79 -3.75 32.40
N LYS A 226 36.11 -3.45 31.14
CA LYS A 226 37.33 -2.75 30.81
C LYS A 226 37.19 -1.28 31.13
N TYR A 227 38.24 -0.70 31.69
CA TYR A 227 38.36 0.74 31.71
C TYR A 227 38.53 1.27 30.29
N TYR A 228 38.13 2.51 30.04
CA TYR A 228 38.26 3.13 28.73
C TYR A 228 39.71 3.07 28.20
N ASP A 229 40.70 3.23 29.09
CA ASP A 229 42.12 3.13 28.78
C ASP A 229 42.58 1.71 28.37
N GLU A 230 41.80 0.69 28.67
CA GLU A 230 42.09 -0.72 28.40
C GLU A 230 41.40 -1.23 27.13
N LEU A 231 40.54 -0.41 26.50
CA LEU A 231 39.88 -0.75 25.25
C LEU A 231 40.91 -0.70 24.11
N PRO A 232 41.17 -1.82 23.42
CA PRO A 232 42.06 -1.80 22.27
C PRO A 232 41.42 -0.96 21.16
N SER A 233 42.25 -0.29 20.36
CA SER A 233 41.79 0.54 19.24
C SER A 233 41.00 -0.23 18.15
N THR A 234 40.95 -1.56 18.26
CA THR A 234 40.15 -2.46 17.44
C THR A 234 38.74 -2.72 18.01
N GLN A 235 38.39 -2.16 19.18
CA GLN A 235 37.12 -2.38 19.91
C GLN A 235 36.51 -1.07 20.43
N MET A 236 36.91 0.07 19.85
CA MET A 236 36.30 1.38 20.10
C MET A 236 35.07 1.55 19.23
#